data_AF-A0AA43KQK0-F1
#
_entry.id   AF-A0AA43KQK0-F1
#
_cell.length_a   1.000
_cell.length_b   1.000
_cell.length_c   1.000
_cell.angle_alpha   90.00
_cell.angle_beta   90.00
_cell.angle_gamma   90.00
#
_symmetry.space_group_name_H-M   'P 1'
#
loop_
_entity.id
_entity.type
_entity.pdbx_description
1 polymer ?
#
loop_
_entity_poly.entity_id
_entity_poly.type
_entity_poly.pdbx_seq_one_letter_code
_entity_poly.pdbx_strand_id
1 'polypeptide(L)'
;MKWIGIASSLALVAMLAQATAPASAQSRSDSHRNLDGSLDIRNSDGSSSRIKRDLSGRVTAEHSNGSRSTTTTDLSGRKRTTHSDGSYSNSSTDLSGNIRTQYSDGSYSISKRDLSGRWRTEYSDGSYSTSVRDLSGNWSTTSSGGMAARHPERGVGKR
;
A
#
# COMPACT_ATOMS: atom_id res chain seq x y z
N MET A 1 27.00 8.49 2.95
CA MET A 1 26.69 7.15 2.40
C MET A 1 25.25 7.11 1.93
N LYS A 2 25.05 6.73 0.66
CA LYS A 2 23.75 6.64 0.00
C LYS A 2 22.98 5.45 0.57
N TRP A 3 21.83 5.69 1.20
CA TRP A 3 20.91 4.62 1.61
C TRP A 3 20.15 4.13 0.37
N ILE A 4 20.81 3.28 -0.41
CA ILE A 4 20.20 2.43 -1.43
C ILE A 4 19.76 1.17 -0.69
N GLY A 5 18.48 1.08 -0.37
CA GLY A 5 17.93 -0.11 0.27
C GLY A 5 16.69 0.19 1.06
N ILE A 6 15.63 -0.56 0.77
CA ILE A 6 14.38 -0.63 1.53
C ILE A 6 13.36 0.49 1.21
N ALA A 7 13.10 0.75 -0.08
CA ALA A 7 11.87 1.41 -0.52
C ALA A 7 10.67 0.44 -0.70
N SER A 8 10.81 -0.83 -0.29
CA SER A 8 9.84 -1.89 -0.64
C SER A 8 9.00 -2.43 0.52
N SER A 9 8.89 -1.73 1.66
CA SER A 9 8.04 -2.23 2.77
C SER A 9 7.36 -1.19 3.66
N LEU A 10 7.53 0.11 3.41
CA LEU A 10 6.70 1.15 4.07
C LEU A 10 5.88 1.99 3.09
N ALA A 11 6.14 1.92 1.78
CA ALA A 11 5.40 2.72 0.80
C ALA A 11 4.09 2.08 0.31
N LEU A 12 3.88 0.78 0.52
CA LEU A 12 2.68 0.09 0.03
C LEU A 12 1.55 -0.03 1.08
N VAL A 13 1.78 0.36 2.33
CA VAL A 13 0.74 0.37 3.39
C VAL A 13 0.13 1.77 3.59
N ALA A 14 0.69 2.81 2.96
CA ALA A 14 0.14 4.18 3.01
C ALA A 14 -0.87 4.48 1.87
N MET A 15 -1.40 3.45 1.21
CA MET A 15 -2.23 3.59 0.01
C MET A 15 -3.62 2.98 0.17
N LEU A 16 -4.27 3.22 1.32
CA LEU A 16 -5.67 2.86 1.52
C LEU A 16 -6.37 3.83 2.47
N ALA A 17 -6.50 5.09 2.05
CA ALA A 17 -7.54 6.05 2.46
C ALA A 17 -7.20 7.43 1.86
N GLN A 18 -7.44 7.61 0.56
CA GLN A 18 -7.64 8.95 0.02
C GLN A 18 -9.00 8.93 -0.65
N ALA A 19 -10.03 9.10 0.17
CA ALA A 19 -11.32 9.56 -0.31
C ALA A 19 -11.08 10.93 -0.95
N THR A 20 -11.54 11.08 -2.20
CA THR A 20 -11.47 12.32 -2.96
C THR A 20 -12.19 13.44 -2.21
N ALA A 21 -11.43 14.43 -1.73
CA ALA A 21 -11.95 15.75 -1.37
C ALA A 21 -11.43 16.79 -2.38
N PRO A 22 -12.23 17.79 -2.76
CA PRO A 22 -11.86 18.78 -3.77
C PRO A 22 -10.72 19.68 -3.28
N ALA A 23 -9.99 20.25 -4.24
CA ALA A 23 -8.81 21.09 -4.04
C ALA A 23 -9.11 22.32 -3.15
N SER A 24 -8.60 22.31 -1.91
CA SER A 24 -8.14 23.50 -1.14
C SER A 24 -7.82 23.14 0.33
N ALA A 25 -6.95 22.16 0.54
CA ALA A 25 -6.19 22.04 1.78
C ALA A 25 -4.99 21.16 1.47
N GLN A 26 -3.83 21.77 1.22
CA GLN A 26 -2.58 21.04 1.21
C GLN A 26 -2.35 20.61 2.66
N SER A 27 -2.94 19.47 3.06
CA SER A 27 -2.84 18.93 4.41
C SER A 27 -1.36 18.79 4.73
N ARG A 28 -0.87 19.62 5.65
CA ARG A 28 0.53 19.60 6.06
C ARG A 28 0.65 18.52 7.11
N SER A 29 1.55 17.57 6.85
CA SER A 29 1.88 16.51 7.78
C SER A 29 3.30 16.73 8.28
N ASP A 30 3.43 16.92 9.59
CA ASP A 30 4.71 16.95 10.26
C ASP A 30 5.04 15.54 10.76
N SER A 31 6.30 15.13 10.60
CA SER A 31 6.77 13.84 11.06
C SER A 31 7.97 14.00 11.97
N HIS A 32 7.97 13.29 13.10
CA HIS A 32 8.99 13.36 14.13
C HIS A 32 9.47 11.96 14.51
N ARG A 33 10.78 11.71 14.41
CA ARG A 33 11.38 10.46 14.91
C ARG A 33 11.76 10.62 16.38
N ASN A 34 11.22 9.75 17.20
CA ASN A 34 11.47 9.71 18.63
C ASN A 34 12.76 8.91 18.94
N LEU A 35 13.30 9.14 20.14
CA LEU A 35 14.52 8.46 20.63
C LEU A 35 14.34 6.95 20.79
N ASP A 36 13.11 6.49 21.04
CA ASP A 36 12.74 5.08 21.10
C ASP A 36 12.63 4.43 19.70
N GLY A 37 12.96 5.17 18.63
CA GLY A 37 12.87 4.73 17.25
C GLY A 37 11.45 4.76 16.67
N SER A 38 10.45 5.23 17.43
CA SER A 38 9.10 5.40 16.89
C SER A 38 9.01 6.64 16.00
N LEU A 39 8.01 6.66 15.11
CA LEU A 39 7.70 7.78 14.22
C LEU A 39 6.32 8.32 14.56
N ASP A 40 6.25 9.57 14.96
CA ASP A 40 5.00 10.29 15.15
C ASP A 40 4.70 11.13 13.91
N ILE A 41 3.45 11.12 13.47
CA ILE A 41 2.93 11.90 12.36
C ILE A 41 1.76 12.72 12.89
N ARG A 42 1.75 14.02 12.60
CA ARG A 42 0.65 14.93 12.94
C ARG A 42 0.21 15.64 11.67
N ASN A 43 -1.08 15.61 11.43
CA ASN A 43 -1.70 16.27 10.29
C ASN A 43 -2.33 17.58 10.74
N SER A 44 -2.43 18.55 9.82
CA SER A 44 -3.04 19.85 10.08
C SER A 44 -4.53 19.78 10.43
N ASP A 45 -5.21 18.67 10.13
CA ASP A 45 -6.61 18.41 10.51
C ASP A 45 -6.76 17.93 11.97
N GLY A 46 -5.66 17.87 12.73
CA GLY A 46 -5.63 17.40 14.11
C GLY A 46 -5.54 15.88 14.27
N SER A 47 -5.61 15.12 13.17
CA SER A 47 -5.34 13.68 13.22
C SER A 47 -3.86 13.40 13.45
N SER A 48 -3.55 12.33 14.17
CA SER A 48 -2.17 11.92 14.41
C SER A 48 -2.02 10.42 14.37
N SER A 49 -0.78 9.96 14.18
CA SER A 49 -0.46 8.53 14.20
C SER A 49 0.93 8.30 14.77
N ARG A 50 1.12 7.18 15.45
CA ARG A 50 2.42 6.72 15.95
C ARG A 50 2.72 5.35 15.39
N ILE A 51 3.91 5.22 14.81
CA ILE A 51 4.41 3.98 14.23
C ILE A 51 5.60 3.51 15.06
N LYS A 52 5.57 2.26 15.51
CA LYS A 52 6.66 1.64 16.29
C LYS A 52 7.02 0.29 15.71
N ARG A 53 8.30 -0.09 15.82
CA ARG A 53 8.79 -1.42 15.50
C ARG A 53 9.35 -2.06 16.76
N ASP A 54 8.88 -3.26 17.09
CA ASP A 54 9.44 -4.02 18.21
C ASP A 54 10.68 -4.85 17.78
N LEU A 55 11.34 -5.46 18.77
CA LEU A 55 12.54 -6.28 18.56
C LEU A 55 12.28 -7.52 17.69
N SER A 56 11.03 -8.01 17.61
CA SER A 56 10.65 -9.12 16.74
C SER A 56 10.44 -8.69 15.28
N GLY A 57 10.60 -7.40 14.98
CA GLY A 57 10.35 -6.83 13.66
C GLY A 57 8.87 -6.58 13.36
N ARG A 58 7.97 -6.79 14.33
CA ARG A 58 6.56 -6.40 14.20
C ARG A 58 6.46 -4.89 14.21
N VAL A 59 5.68 -4.35 13.28
CA VAL A 59 5.38 -2.93 13.18
C VAL A 59 3.95 -2.70 13.64
N THR A 60 3.74 -1.69 14.48
CA THR A 60 2.40 -1.25 14.87
C THR A 60 2.22 0.20 14.46
N ALA A 61 1.08 0.53 13.86
CA ALA A 61 0.58 1.89 13.75
C ALA A 61 -0.65 2.07 14.65
N GLU A 62 -0.67 3.16 15.40
CA GLU A 62 -1.78 3.59 16.25
C GLU A 62 -2.23 4.97 15.78
N HIS A 63 -3.53 5.17 15.60
CA HIS A 63 -4.12 6.42 15.11
C HIS A 63 -4.90 7.12 16.23
N SER A 64 -5.00 8.45 16.17
CA SER A 64 -5.71 9.25 17.18
C SER A 64 -7.20 8.96 17.30
N ASN A 65 -7.81 8.37 16.27
CA ASN A 65 -9.20 7.88 16.30
C ASN A 65 -9.35 6.52 17.02
N GLY A 66 -8.27 6.00 17.62
CA GLY A 66 -8.25 4.72 18.34
C GLY A 66 -8.04 3.50 17.44
N SER A 67 -8.00 3.65 16.11
CA SER A 67 -7.71 2.53 15.22
C SER A 67 -6.24 2.11 15.32
N ARG A 68 -6.00 0.81 15.12
CA ARG A 68 -4.66 0.22 15.18
C ARG A 68 -4.45 -0.74 14.04
N SER A 69 -3.25 -0.77 13.49
CA SER A 69 -2.80 -1.84 12.60
C SER A 69 -1.50 -2.45 13.11
N THR A 70 -1.32 -3.74 12.85
CA THR A 70 -0.11 -4.47 13.20
C THR A 70 0.34 -5.31 12.01
N THR A 71 1.59 -5.12 11.59
CA THR A 71 2.23 -5.86 10.52
C THR A 71 3.30 -6.78 11.07
N THR A 72 3.24 -8.06 10.74
CA THR A 72 4.30 -9.04 10.99
C THR A 72 4.86 -9.54 9.65
N THR A 73 6.12 -9.99 9.66
CA THR A 73 6.75 -10.66 8.52
C THR A 73 7.19 -12.05 8.97
N ASP A 74 6.83 -13.09 8.24
CA ASP A 74 7.28 -14.44 8.52
C ASP A 74 8.65 -14.74 7.89
N LEU A 75 9.19 -15.93 8.16
CA LEU A 75 10.51 -16.35 7.68
C LEU A 75 10.60 -16.46 6.16
N SER A 76 9.47 -16.62 5.45
CA SER A 76 9.42 -16.62 3.99
C SER A 76 9.37 -15.21 3.40
N GLY A 77 9.33 -14.18 4.24
CA GLY A 77 9.18 -12.79 3.83
C GLY A 77 7.74 -12.37 3.56
N ARG A 78 6.76 -13.25 3.79
CA ARG A 78 5.34 -12.91 3.66
C ARG A 78 4.92 -12.02 4.82
N LYS A 79 4.13 -10.99 4.51
CA LYS A 79 3.66 -9.99 5.48
C LYS A 79 2.19 -10.19 5.76
N ARG A 80 1.79 -10.06 7.02
CA ARG A 80 0.39 -9.98 7.43
C ARG A 80 0.16 -8.68 8.16
N THR A 81 -0.83 -7.91 7.72
CA THR A 81 -1.33 -6.73 8.44
C THR A 81 -2.71 -7.03 8.99
N THR A 82 -2.93 -6.78 10.27
CA THR A 82 -4.24 -6.92 10.93
C THR A 82 -4.63 -5.59 11.54
N HIS A 83 -5.90 -5.23 11.36
CA HIS A 83 -6.49 -4.00 11.87
C HIS A 83 -7.33 -4.29 13.12
N SER A 84 -7.57 -3.25 13.91
CA SER A 84 -8.36 -3.32 15.15
C SER A 84 -9.83 -3.72 14.93
N ASP A 85 -10.35 -3.54 13.72
CA ASP A 85 -11.69 -4.00 13.32
C ASP A 85 -11.76 -5.49 12.95
N GLY A 86 -10.63 -6.21 13.04
CA GLY A 86 -10.51 -7.62 12.70
C GLY A 86 -10.20 -7.90 11.23
N SER A 87 -10.26 -6.88 10.35
CA SER A 87 -9.86 -7.02 8.96
C SER A 87 -8.36 -7.30 8.85
N TYR A 88 -7.94 -8.00 7.80
CA TYR A 88 -6.53 -8.28 7.58
C TYR A 88 -6.17 -8.36 6.10
N SER A 89 -4.88 -8.22 5.81
CA SER A 89 -4.32 -8.49 4.50
C SER A 89 -3.02 -9.29 4.63
N ASN A 90 -2.78 -10.14 3.64
CA ASN A 90 -1.55 -10.90 3.50
C ASN A 90 -0.89 -10.51 2.18
N SER A 91 0.40 -10.21 2.21
CA SER A 91 1.17 -9.92 1.00
C SER A 91 2.44 -10.75 0.89
N SER A 92 2.75 -11.17 -0.33
CA SER A 92 3.97 -11.89 -0.68
C SER A 92 4.54 -11.35 -1.98
N THR A 93 5.86 -11.49 -2.14
CA THR A 93 6.56 -11.12 -3.37
C THR A 93 7.01 -12.40 -4.06
N ASP A 94 6.75 -12.53 -5.36
CA ASP A 94 7.21 -13.66 -6.16
C ASP A 94 8.66 -13.46 -6.65
N LEU A 95 9.21 -14.47 -7.32
CA LEU A 95 10.59 -14.43 -7.85
C LEU A 95 10.80 -13.38 -8.94
N SER A 96 9.73 -12.93 -9.60
CA SER A 96 9.77 -11.84 -10.58
C SER A 96 9.63 -10.46 -9.94
N GLY A 97 9.51 -10.39 -8.62
CA GLY A 97 9.30 -9.14 -7.88
C GLY A 97 7.86 -8.63 -7.91
N ASN A 98 6.89 -9.41 -8.40
CA ASN A 98 5.49 -9.02 -8.33
C ASN A 98 4.96 -9.23 -6.91
N ILE A 99 4.14 -8.30 -6.44
CA ILE A 99 3.57 -8.33 -5.10
C ILE A 99 2.10 -8.72 -5.22
N ARG A 100 1.70 -9.80 -4.56
CA ARG A 100 0.29 -10.18 -4.41
C ARG A 100 -0.18 -9.82 -3.01
N THR A 101 -1.32 -9.17 -2.90
CA THR A 101 -1.99 -8.88 -1.62
C THR A 101 -3.38 -9.47 -1.63
N GLN A 102 -3.73 -10.28 -0.63
CA GLN A 102 -5.07 -10.82 -0.41
C GLN A 102 -5.68 -10.18 0.83
N TYR A 103 -6.94 -9.79 0.75
CA TYR A 103 -7.69 -9.15 1.82
C TYR A 103 -8.65 -10.14 2.48
N SER A 104 -9.07 -9.82 3.70
CA SER A 104 -9.93 -10.68 4.51
C SER A 104 -11.34 -10.88 3.96
N ASP A 105 -11.80 -9.98 3.07
CA ASP A 105 -13.06 -10.09 2.34
C ASP A 105 -12.97 -11.00 1.10
N GLY A 106 -11.79 -11.59 0.84
CA GLY A 106 -11.53 -12.47 -0.30
C GLY A 106 -11.05 -11.73 -1.55
N SER A 107 -11.11 -10.40 -1.59
CA SER A 107 -10.56 -9.61 -2.68
C SER A 107 -9.03 -9.73 -2.72
N TYR A 108 -8.44 -9.41 -3.87
CA TYR A 108 -6.99 -9.40 -4.01
C TYR A 108 -6.50 -8.31 -4.96
N SER A 109 -5.22 -8.03 -4.87
CA SER A 109 -4.52 -7.16 -5.82
C SER A 109 -3.15 -7.74 -6.19
N ILE A 110 -2.67 -7.38 -7.38
CA ILE A 110 -1.34 -7.75 -7.88
C ILE A 110 -0.66 -6.48 -8.36
N SER A 111 0.50 -6.17 -7.76
CA SER A 111 1.33 -5.04 -8.14
C SER A 111 2.56 -5.54 -8.90
N LYS A 112 2.81 -4.97 -10.07
CA LYS A 112 3.97 -5.27 -10.91
C LYS A 112 4.72 -3.99 -11.22
N ARG A 113 6.04 -4.09 -11.35
CA ARG A 113 6.89 -2.98 -11.79
C ARG A 113 7.37 -3.25 -13.21
N ASP A 114 7.16 -2.30 -14.12
CA ASP A 114 7.67 -2.38 -15.48
C ASP A 114 9.12 -1.87 -15.58
N LEU A 115 9.73 -2.06 -16.75
CA LEU A 115 11.12 -1.64 -17.01
C LEU A 115 11.31 -0.13 -16.98
N SER A 116 10.25 0.67 -17.19
CA SER A 116 10.29 2.13 -17.03
C SER A 116 10.29 2.57 -15.57
N GLY A 117 10.11 1.61 -14.65
CA GLY A 117 10.05 1.84 -13.23
C GLY A 117 8.68 2.25 -12.71
N ARG A 118 7.65 2.21 -13.56
CA ARG A 118 6.26 2.45 -13.19
C ARG A 118 5.67 1.19 -12.55
N TRP A 119 4.90 1.41 -11.49
CA TRP A 119 4.08 0.40 -10.84
C TRP A 119 2.70 0.35 -11.48
N ARG A 120 2.17 -0.85 -11.67
CA ARG A 120 0.76 -1.10 -11.98
C ARG A 120 0.20 -2.06 -10.96
N THR A 121 -0.90 -1.69 -10.33
CA THR A 121 -1.65 -2.52 -9.38
C THR A 121 -3.01 -2.83 -9.97
N GLU A 122 -3.32 -4.10 -10.13
CA GLU A 122 -4.62 -4.58 -10.62
C GLU A 122 -5.38 -5.22 -9.46
N TYR A 123 -6.68 -4.94 -9.38
CA TYR A 123 -7.57 -5.42 -8.34
C TYR A 123 -8.50 -6.52 -8.88
N SER A 124 -9.03 -7.35 -7.99
CA SER A 124 -9.90 -8.47 -8.35
C SER A 124 -11.22 -8.07 -9.01
N ASP A 125 -11.63 -6.81 -8.90
CA ASP A 125 -12.81 -6.24 -9.57
C ASP A 125 -12.51 -5.74 -11.00
N GLY A 126 -11.26 -5.89 -11.46
CA GLY A 126 -10.80 -5.44 -12.78
C GLY A 126 -10.36 -3.97 -12.83
N SER A 127 -10.48 -3.23 -11.73
CA SER A 127 -9.89 -1.90 -11.63
C SER A 127 -8.37 -1.97 -11.53
N TYR A 128 -7.68 -0.88 -11.85
CA TYR A 128 -6.24 -0.77 -11.70
C TYR A 128 -5.80 0.64 -11.33
N SER A 129 -4.60 0.72 -10.76
CA SER A 129 -3.86 1.97 -10.59
C SER A 129 -2.47 1.84 -11.18
N THR A 130 -1.90 2.98 -11.58
CA THR A 130 -0.51 3.08 -11.99
C THR A 130 0.16 4.19 -11.22
N SER A 131 1.40 3.97 -10.79
CA SER A 131 2.18 4.95 -10.03
C SER A 131 3.59 5.06 -10.57
N VAL A 132 4.08 6.27 -10.78
CA VAL A 132 5.45 6.53 -11.22
C VAL A 132 6.10 7.53 -10.29
N ARG A 133 7.40 7.35 -10.03
CA ARG A 133 8.20 8.32 -9.29
C ARG A 133 9.06 9.09 -10.27
N ASP A 134 9.00 10.41 -10.22
CA ASP A 134 9.85 11.28 -11.03
C ASP A 134 11.28 11.39 -10.48
N LEU A 135 12.16 12.07 -11.21
CA LEU A 135 13.57 12.25 -10.82
C LEU A 135 13.75 13.13 -9.57
N SER A 136 12.79 14.01 -9.28
CA SER A 136 12.74 14.79 -8.03
C SER A 136 12.24 13.99 -6.83
N GLY A 137 11.78 12.75 -7.06
CA GLY A 137 11.31 11.85 -6.02
C GLY A 137 9.82 11.94 -5.71
N ASN A 138 9.04 12.74 -6.47
CA ASN A 138 7.60 12.86 -6.30
C ASN A 138 6.88 11.68 -6.95
N TRP A 139 5.74 11.29 -6.36
CA TRP A 139 4.88 10.25 -6.91
C TRP A 139 3.70 10.84 -7.66
N SER A 140 3.41 10.28 -8.82
CA SER A 140 2.19 10.51 -9.58
C SER A 140 1.42 9.21 -9.71
N THR A 141 0.15 9.21 -9.30
CA THR A 141 -0.74 8.04 -9.35
C THR A 141 -1.96 8.33 -10.21
N THR A 142 -2.37 7.37 -11.03
CA THR A 142 -3.61 7.41 -11.81
C THR A 142 -4.37 6.10 -11.61
N SER A 143 -5.68 6.19 -11.35
CA SER A 143 -6.55 5.03 -11.12
C SER A 143 -7.65 4.97 -12.20
N SER A 144 -8.00 3.77 -12.64
CA SER A 144 -9.18 3.55 -13.47
C SER A 144 -10.44 3.45 -12.58
N GLY A 145 -11.51 4.14 -12.94
CA GLY A 145 -12.84 3.80 -12.42
C GLY A 145 -13.20 2.39 -12.91
N GLY A 146 -13.50 1.48 -11.99
CA GLY A 146 -13.70 0.06 -12.31
C GLY A 146 -14.88 -0.14 -13.26
N MET A 147 -14.62 -0.72 -14.44
CA MET A 147 -15.61 -1.38 -15.29
C MET A 147 -14.95 -2.50 -16.12
N ALA A 148 -15.61 -3.66 -16.05
CA ALA A 148 -15.63 -4.77 -17.00
C ALA A 148 -14.55 -5.87 -16.90
N ALA A 149 -14.95 -6.97 -16.24
CA ALA A 149 -14.60 -8.31 -16.72
C ALA A 149 -15.18 -8.50 -18.14
N ARG A 150 -14.44 -8.11 -19.18
CA ARG A 150 -14.67 -8.63 -20.53
C ARG A 150 -13.94 -9.95 -20.66
N HIS A 151 -14.69 -11.02 -20.40
CA HIS A 151 -14.33 -12.38 -20.80
C HIS A 151 -14.15 -12.41 -22.34
N PRO A 152 -12.99 -12.79 -22.90
CA PRO A 152 -12.91 -13.05 -24.32
C PRO A 152 -13.64 -14.38 -24.57
N GLU A 153 -14.87 -14.32 -25.07
CA GLU A 153 -15.49 -15.50 -25.68
C GLU A 153 -14.59 -15.96 -26.82
N ARG A 154 -14.09 -17.19 -26.70
CA ARG A 154 -13.50 -17.95 -27.80
C ARG A 154 -14.55 -18.06 -28.90
N GLY A 155 -14.42 -17.24 -29.94
CA GLY A 155 -15.06 -17.48 -31.21
C GLY A 155 -14.52 -18.77 -31.81
N VAL A 156 -15.17 -19.89 -31.50
CA VAL A 156 -15.05 -21.11 -32.28
C VAL A 156 -15.81 -20.85 -33.59
N GLY A 157 -15.08 -20.42 -34.61
CA GLY A 157 -15.56 -20.41 -35.98
C GLY A 157 -15.80 -21.86 -36.40
N LYS A 158 -17.06 -22.27 -36.45
CA LYS A 158 -17.50 -23.43 -37.22
C LYS A 158 -18.35 -22.87 -38.35
N ARG A 159 -17.87 -23.03 -39.58
CA ARG A 159 -18.61 -23.35 -40.80
C ARG A 159 -17.63 -23.44 -41.95
#